data_AF-A0A0G1X5E6-F1
#
_entry.id   AF-A0A0G1X5E6-F1
#
_cell.length_a   1.000
_cell.length_b   1.000
_cell.length_c   1.000
_cell.angle_alpha   90.00
_cell.angle_beta   90.00
_cell.angle_gamma   90.00
#
_symmetry.space_group_name_H-M   'P 1'
#
loop_
_entity.id
_entity.type
_entity.pdbx_description
1 polymer ?
#
loop_
_entity_poly.entity_id
_entity_poly.type
_entity_poly.pdbx_seq_one_letter_code
_entity_poly.pdbx_strand_id
1 'polypeptide(L)'
;MKGYLVFQSAAAKTAVDIPQKSLLAAAVFALPVFAEKTDKAVPVERKLVLQEFEYTDQDGDGIYAANIRVPVVAGEYEVFTVIEYVDPEMGTRQVRMTAVIDPEGYVYELNNGKETRIPRAQVSIYRLNSASGAYELWPAKEYQQQNPQTTGVSGAYSFLVPVGSYYIAVGAPGYETYKGEPFDVAEGSGVHQNIEMHAVGGWLKLFDWKTLVIAIVALLLLYNFYRDRRRSRLAGYNKRTV
;
A
#
# COMPACT_ATOMS: atom_id res chain seq x y z
N MET A 1 23.97 25.87 1.67
CA MET A 1 23.52 24.96 0.60
C MET A 1 22.17 24.41 1.00
N LYS A 2 21.17 24.45 0.12
CA LYS A 2 19.80 23.97 0.42
C LYS A 2 19.46 22.77 -0.45
N GLY A 3 18.79 21.79 0.15
CA GLY A 3 18.31 20.58 -0.51
C GLY A 3 16.78 20.49 -0.44
N TYR A 4 16.22 19.84 -1.46
CA TYR A 4 14.80 19.61 -1.64
C TYR A 4 14.61 18.14 -2.04
N LEU A 5 13.69 17.43 -1.39
CA LEU A 5 13.25 16.11 -1.83
C LEU A 5 11.95 16.27 -2.61
N VAL A 6 11.95 15.86 -3.88
CA VAL A 6 10.85 16.07 -4.83
C VAL A 6 10.37 14.71 -5.31
N PHE A 7 9.06 14.45 -5.33
CA PHE A 7 8.53 13.26 -5.97
C PHE A 7 8.59 13.41 -7.50
N GLN A 8 9.15 12.43 -8.20
CA GLN A 8 9.23 12.43 -9.67
C GLN A 8 8.19 11.51 -10.29
N SER A 9 8.19 10.23 -9.91
CA SER A 9 7.28 9.25 -10.52
C SER A 9 7.00 8.07 -9.60
N ALA A 10 5.86 7.40 -9.80
CA ALA A 10 5.59 6.12 -9.16
C ALA A 10 6.51 5.04 -9.76
N ALA A 11 7.03 4.13 -8.93
CA ALA A 11 7.93 3.08 -9.38
C ALA A 11 7.32 2.31 -10.56
N ALA A 12 8.04 2.26 -11.68
CA ALA A 12 7.60 1.54 -12.85
C ALA A 12 7.40 0.06 -12.48
N LYS A 13 6.19 -0.48 -12.72
CA LYS A 13 5.90 -1.92 -12.61
C LYS A 13 6.62 -2.68 -13.70
N THR A 14 7.90 -2.87 -13.53
CA THR A 14 8.74 -3.64 -14.43
C THR A 14 9.69 -4.44 -13.58
N ALA A 15 9.23 -5.64 -13.19
CA ALA A 15 10.14 -6.76 -13.04
C ALA A 15 10.75 -7.03 -14.43
N VAL A 16 11.75 -6.25 -14.79
CA VAL A 16 12.65 -6.62 -15.88
C VAL A 16 13.65 -7.56 -15.24
N ASP A 17 13.51 -8.83 -15.57
CA ASP A 17 14.48 -9.87 -15.26
C ASP A 17 15.77 -9.50 -16.01
N ILE A 18 16.70 -8.84 -15.32
CA ILE A 18 18.01 -8.51 -15.89
C ILE A 18 18.86 -9.78 -15.73
N PRO A 19 19.17 -10.52 -16.80
CA PRO A 19 20.01 -11.70 -16.68
C PRO A 19 21.36 -11.27 -16.09
N GLN A 20 21.77 -11.96 -15.01
CA GLN A 20 22.95 -11.67 -14.16
C GLN A 20 24.31 -11.64 -14.89
N LYS A 21 24.33 -11.71 -16.23
CA LYS A 21 25.51 -11.74 -17.08
C LYS A 21 25.62 -10.55 -18.04
N SER A 22 25.06 -9.41 -17.67
CA SER A 22 25.23 -8.17 -18.43
C SER A 22 26.27 -7.26 -17.76
N LEU A 23 27.48 -7.21 -18.33
CA LEU A 23 28.54 -6.26 -17.97
C LEU A 23 28.15 -4.78 -18.17
N LEU A 24 26.95 -4.50 -18.69
CA LEU A 24 26.46 -3.14 -18.93
C LEU A 24 26.04 -2.43 -17.63
N ALA A 25 25.78 -3.15 -16.54
CA ALA A 25 25.39 -2.53 -15.27
C ALA A 25 26.53 -1.70 -14.65
N ALA A 26 27.79 -2.11 -14.82
CA ALA A 26 28.94 -1.37 -14.27
C ALA A 26 29.24 -0.07 -15.04
N ALA A 27 28.88 0.01 -16.33
CA ALA A 27 29.15 1.18 -17.16
C ALA A 27 28.19 2.36 -16.88
N VAL A 28 26.97 2.08 -16.41
CA VAL A 28 25.97 3.12 -16.11
C VAL A 28 26.31 3.88 -14.82
N PHE A 29 26.94 3.22 -13.84
CA PHE A 29 27.40 3.85 -12.59
C PHE A 29 28.74 4.61 -12.74
N ALA A 30 29.42 4.50 -13.89
CA ALA A 30 30.72 5.13 -14.14
C ALA A 30 30.61 6.52 -14.81
N LEU A 31 29.39 7.02 -15.08
CA LEU A 31 29.22 8.35 -15.64
C LEU A 31 29.21 9.39 -14.50
N PRO A 32 30.21 10.28 -14.41
CA PRO A 32 30.11 11.43 -13.55
C PRO A 32 28.98 12.32 -14.09
N VAL A 33 27.86 12.38 -13.39
CA VAL A 33 26.82 13.39 -13.64
C VAL A 33 27.42 14.73 -13.21
N PHE A 34 28.12 15.35 -14.14
CA PHE A 34 28.72 16.67 -13.96
C PHE A 34 27.62 17.70 -13.72
N ALA A 35 27.79 18.51 -12.68
CA ALA A 35 26.95 19.64 -12.36
C ALA A 35 26.73 20.53 -13.61
N GLU A 36 25.48 20.61 -14.06
CA GLU A 36 25.11 21.45 -15.20
C GLU A 36 25.01 22.91 -14.73
N LYS A 37 25.74 23.82 -15.40
CA LYS A 37 25.62 25.26 -15.14
C LYS A 37 24.36 25.76 -15.85
N THR A 38 23.24 25.80 -15.15
CA THR A 38 21.96 26.31 -15.69
C THR A 38 21.80 27.80 -15.41
N ASP A 39 21.77 28.61 -16.47
CA ASP A 39 21.47 30.06 -16.43
C ASP A 39 19.97 30.39 -16.26
N LYS A 40 19.11 29.37 -16.15
CA LYS A 40 17.67 29.55 -15.89
C LYS A 40 17.26 28.72 -14.69
N ALA A 41 16.61 29.38 -13.73
CA ALA A 41 15.95 28.71 -12.62
C ALA A 41 14.87 27.80 -13.19
N VAL A 42 15.12 26.48 -13.23
CA VAL A 42 14.06 25.50 -13.43
C VAL A 42 13.10 25.68 -12.25
N PRO A 43 11.85 26.08 -12.48
CA PRO A 43 10.91 26.27 -11.39
C PRO A 43 10.71 24.89 -10.76
N VAL A 44 11.20 24.70 -9.54
CA VAL A 44 10.80 23.58 -8.70
C VAL A 44 9.29 23.70 -8.56
N GLU A 45 8.52 22.75 -9.10
CA GLU A 45 7.08 22.68 -8.83
C GLU A 45 6.92 22.45 -7.33
N ARG A 46 6.78 23.55 -6.57
CA ARG A 46 6.73 23.54 -5.10
C ARG A 46 5.67 22.60 -4.53
N LYS A 47 4.67 22.22 -5.34
CA LYS A 47 3.61 21.28 -4.98
C LYS A 47 4.08 19.84 -4.77
N LEU A 48 5.23 19.45 -5.31
CA LEU A 48 5.78 18.09 -5.20
C LEU A 48 7.02 18.02 -4.30
N VAL A 49 7.38 19.13 -3.65
CA VAL A 49 8.43 19.17 -2.62
C VAL A 49 7.87 18.54 -1.36
N LEU A 50 8.47 17.44 -0.94
CA LEU A 50 8.08 16.69 0.25
C LEU A 50 8.83 17.16 1.50
N GLN A 51 10.07 17.61 1.30
CA GLN A 51 10.93 18.04 2.40
C GLN A 51 11.95 19.07 1.88
N GLU A 52 12.20 20.11 2.68
CA GLU A 52 13.37 20.98 2.57
C GLU A 52 14.38 20.60 3.66
N PHE A 53 15.68 20.68 3.33
CA PHE A 53 16.76 20.40 4.28
C PHE A 53 18.01 21.23 3.98
N GLU A 54 18.88 21.37 4.97
CA GLU A 54 20.14 22.11 4.85
C GLU A 54 21.32 21.18 5.05
N TYR A 55 22.39 21.43 4.30
CA TYR A 55 23.64 20.72 4.48
C TYR A 55 24.52 21.42 5.52
N THR A 56 25.14 20.63 6.38
CA THR A 56 26.06 21.09 7.42
C THR A 56 27.38 20.34 7.32
N ASP A 57 28.48 21.04 7.55
CA ASP A 57 29.80 20.47 7.78
C ASP A 57 30.05 20.49 9.29
N GLN A 58 29.93 19.33 9.95
CA GLN A 58 29.94 19.25 11.42
C GLN A 58 31.34 19.11 12.00
N ASP A 59 32.27 18.54 11.24
CA ASP A 59 33.66 18.28 11.61
C ASP A 59 34.65 19.24 10.94
N GLY A 60 34.18 20.09 10.02
CA GLY A 60 34.97 21.16 9.40
C GLY A 60 35.95 20.64 8.35
N ASP A 61 35.70 19.45 7.79
CA ASP A 61 36.59 18.81 6.83
C ASP A 61 36.30 19.22 5.37
N GLY A 62 35.28 20.07 5.17
CA GLY A 62 34.82 20.52 3.86
C GLY A 62 33.80 19.60 3.19
N ILE A 63 33.38 18.51 3.85
CA ILE A 63 32.32 17.60 3.40
C ILE A 63 31.00 18.00 4.05
N TYR A 64 30.10 18.51 3.21
CA TYR A 64 28.77 18.91 3.63
C TYR A 64 27.80 17.72 3.58
N ALA A 65 27.18 17.41 4.71
CA ALA A 65 26.21 16.32 4.85
C ALA A 65 24.84 16.81 5.32
N ALA A 66 23.78 16.08 4.94
CA ALA A 66 22.43 16.32 5.42
C ALA A 66 21.73 15.00 5.73
N ASN A 67 20.96 14.97 6.82
CA ASN A 67 20.09 13.84 7.16
C ASN A 67 18.68 14.12 6.66
N ILE A 68 18.20 13.28 5.76
CA ILE A 68 16.84 13.39 5.21
C ILE A 68 15.98 12.24 5.73
N ARG A 69 14.68 12.51 5.94
CA ARG A 69 13.73 11.45 6.29
C ARG A 69 13.17 10.91 4.99
N VAL A 70 13.44 9.63 4.75
CA VAL A 70 12.99 8.92 3.56
C VAL A 70 11.47 8.70 3.66
N PRO A 71 10.67 9.14 2.67
CA PRO A 71 9.23 8.86 2.63
C PRO A 71 8.94 7.36 2.67
N VAL A 72 7.82 6.97 3.30
CA VAL A 72 7.41 5.57 3.39
C VAL A 72 6.68 5.04 2.14
N VAL A 73 6.86 5.69 1.00
CA VAL A 73 6.08 5.45 -0.21
C VAL A 73 6.99 4.99 -1.32
N ALA A 74 6.57 3.93 -2.02
CA ALA A 74 7.33 3.42 -3.14
C ALA A 74 7.33 4.42 -4.30
N GLY A 75 8.50 4.75 -4.85
CA GLY A 75 8.60 5.73 -5.93
C GLY A 75 10.02 6.17 -6.24
N GLU A 76 10.15 6.93 -7.33
CA GLU A 76 11.35 7.67 -7.68
C GLU A 76 11.24 9.09 -7.13
N TYR A 77 12.26 9.49 -6.40
CA TYR A 77 12.37 10.79 -5.77
C TYR A 77 13.62 11.47 -6.31
N GLU A 78 13.54 12.76 -6.54
CA GLU A 78 14.69 13.58 -6.87
C GLU A 78 15.10 14.39 -5.65
N VAL A 79 16.34 14.18 -5.22
CA VAL A 79 17.03 15.09 -4.33
C VAL A 79 17.63 16.20 -5.17
N PHE A 80 17.04 17.39 -5.06
CA PHE A 80 17.45 18.59 -5.74
C PHE A 80 18.23 19.50 -4.77
N THR A 81 19.50 19.77 -5.07
CA THR A 81 20.37 20.59 -4.22
C THR A 81 20.79 21.86 -4.94
N VAL A 82 20.63 22.99 -4.27
CA VAL A 82 21.02 24.33 -4.74
C VAL A 82 22.23 24.82 -3.95
N ILE A 83 23.29 25.15 -4.69
CA ILE A 83 24.55 25.67 -4.18
C ILE A 83 24.70 27.10 -4.64
N GLU A 84 24.67 28.04 -3.71
CA GLU A 84 24.97 29.44 -3.98
C GLU A 84 26.40 29.71 -3.53
N TYR A 85 27.29 30.04 -4.48
CA TYR A 85 28.67 30.38 -4.18
C TYR A 85 28.77 31.86 -3.78
N VAL A 86 29.68 32.16 -2.85
CA VAL A 86 29.98 33.55 -2.43
C VAL A 86 30.60 34.33 -3.59
N ASP A 87 31.38 33.66 -4.44
CA ASP A 87 31.92 34.24 -5.66
C ASP A 87 30.80 34.45 -6.72
N PRO A 88 30.48 35.72 -7.07
CA PRO A 88 29.44 36.02 -8.05
C PRO A 88 29.70 35.43 -9.44
N GLU A 89 30.97 35.19 -9.82
CA GLU A 89 31.32 34.63 -11.14
C GLU A 89 31.00 33.13 -11.23
N MET A 90 31.02 32.44 -10.09
CA MET A 90 30.65 31.02 -10.00
C MET A 90 29.13 30.80 -9.99
N GLY A 91 28.36 31.80 -9.56
CA GLY A 91 26.90 31.80 -9.60
C GLY A 91 26.25 30.70 -8.76
N THR A 92 25.06 30.27 -9.18
CA THR A 92 24.32 29.17 -8.54
C THR A 92 24.56 27.87 -9.31
N ARG A 93 24.86 26.77 -8.59
CA ARG A 93 24.90 25.42 -9.17
C ARG A 93 23.77 24.56 -8.62
N GLN A 94 23.36 23.59 -9.43
CA GLN A 94 22.32 22.63 -9.08
C GLN A 94 22.86 21.21 -9.20
N VAL A 95 22.51 20.37 -8.24
CA VAL A 95 22.82 18.93 -8.27
C VAL A 95 21.51 18.18 -8.12
N ARG A 96 21.27 17.19 -8.97
CA ARG A 96 20.09 16.33 -8.96
C ARG A 96 20.53 14.90 -8.74
N MET A 97 19.91 14.22 -7.78
CA MET A 97 20.12 12.80 -7.51
C MET A 97 18.77 12.09 -7.47
N THR A 98 18.65 10.97 -8.16
CA THR A 98 17.44 10.14 -8.08
C THR A 98 17.60 9.09 -6.98
N ALA A 99 16.64 9.03 -6.05
CA ALA A 99 16.53 8.03 -5.00
C ALA A 99 15.27 7.18 -5.26
N VAL A 100 15.42 5.86 -5.27
CA VAL A 100 14.28 4.93 -5.37
C VAL A 100 13.96 4.42 -3.98
N ILE A 101 12.73 4.63 -3.54
CA ILE A 101 12.24 4.19 -2.24
C ILE A 101 11.22 3.06 -2.47
N ASP A 102 11.23 2.03 -1.62
CA ASP A 102 10.35 0.85 -1.76
C ASP A 102 9.73 0.36 -0.41
N PRO A 103 8.73 1.06 0.16
CA PRO A 103 7.86 0.52 1.20
C PRO A 103 6.46 0.35 0.62
N GLU A 104 6.03 -0.91 0.53
CA GLU A 104 4.80 -1.32 -0.13
C GLU A 104 3.81 -1.93 0.87
N GLY A 105 2.59 -1.39 0.84
CA GLY A 105 1.43 -2.09 1.39
C GLY A 105 1.04 -3.18 0.41
N TYR A 106 0.41 -4.24 0.89
CA TYR A 106 0.06 -5.36 0.02
C TYR A 106 -1.32 -5.92 0.29
N VAL A 107 -1.91 -6.46 -0.77
CA VAL A 107 -3.18 -7.17 -0.73
C VAL A 107 -2.92 -8.66 -0.59
N TYR A 108 -3.55 -9.30 0.39
CA TYR A 108 -3.34 -10.71 0.70
C TYR A 108 -4.62 -11.42 1.14
N GLU A 109 -4.59 -12.75 1.10
CA GLU A 109 -5.55 -13.64 1.76
C GLU A 109 -4.84 -14.37 2.91
N LEU A 110 -5.50 -14.46 4.07
CA LEU A 110 -5.02 -15.26 5.18
C LEU A 110 -5.68 -16.65 5.18
N ASN A 111 -4.90 -17.69 4.90
CA ASN A 111 -5.36 -19.08 4.98
C ASN A 111 -4.54 -19.85 6.01
N ASN A 112 -5.19 -20.35 7.07
CA ASN A 112 -4.55 -21.15 8.13
C ASN A 112 -3.28 -20.50 8.71
N GLY A 113 -3.31 -19.18 8.93
CA GLY A 113 -2.16 -18.42 9.45
C GLY A 113 -1.06 -18.13 8.43
N LYS A 114 -1.25 -18.49 7.15
CA LYS A 114 -0.34 -18.15 6.06
C LYS A 114 -0.94 -17.08 5.17
N GLU A 115 -0.22 -15.97 5.01
CA GLU A 115 -0.56 -14.94 4.04
C GLU A 115 -0.18 -15.37 2.62
N THR A 116 -1.11 -15.19 1.69
CA THR A 116 -0.89 -15.38 0.26
C THR A 116 -1.19 -14.09 -0.48
N ARG A 117 -0.23 -13.59 -1.27
CA ARG A 117 -0.39 -12.32 -2.00
C ARG A 117 -1.41 -12.45 -3.12
N ILE A 118 -2.24 -11.43 -3.29
CA ILE A 118 -3.31 -11.41 -4.30
C ILE A 118 -2.84 -10.53 -5.47
N PRO A 119 -2.44 -11.13 -6.62
CA PRO A 119 -2.17 -10.38 -7.83
C PRO A 119 -3.46 -9.94 -8.50
N ARG A 120 -3.36 -8.90 -9.35
CA ARG A 120 -4.47 -8.35 -10.14
C ARG A 120 -5.64 -7.81 -9.31
N ALA A 121 -5.41 -7.50 -8.03
CA ALA A 121 -6.36 -6.75 -7.22
C ALA A 121 -6.35 -5.27 -7.68
N GLN A 122 -7.53 -4.68 -7.84
CA GLN A 122 -7.69 -3.26 -8.12
C GLN A 122 -7.83 -2.52 -6.80
N VAL A 123 -6.81 -1.76 -6.43
CA VAL A 123 -6.81 -0.90 -5.24
C VAL A 123 -7.16 0.52 -5.68
N SER A 124 -8.22 1.06 -5.09
CA SER A 124 -8.72 2.40 -5.36
C SER A 124 -8.66 3.24 -4.09
N ILE A 125 -8.20 4.48 -4.20
CA ILE A 125 -8.25 5.45 -3.09
C ILE A 125 -9.25 6.56 -3.40
N TYR A 126 -10.06 6.90 -2.40
CA TYR A 126 -11.10 7.92 -2.49
C TYR A 126 -10.79 9.04 -1.52
N ARG A 127 -10.98 10.30 -1.95
CA ARG A 127 -10.82 11.50 -1.11
C ARG A 127 -12.17 12.04 -0.67
N LEU A 128 -12.25 12.59 0.53
CA LEU A 128 -13.39 13.38 0.96
C LEU A 128 -13.37 14.72 0.24
N ASN A 129 -14.44 15.03 -0.49
CA ASN A 129 -14.63 16.33 -1.10
C ASN A 129 -15.25 17.28 -0.08
N SER A 130 -14.51 18.29 0.36
CA SER A 130 -14.95 19.24 1.39
C SER A 130 -16.16 20.09 0.98
N ALA A 131 -16.44 20.24 -0.32
CA ALA A 131 -17.57 21.02 -0.81
C ALA A 131 -18.87 20.21 -0.82
N SER A 132 -18.81 18.92 -1.20
CA SER A 132 -19.99 18.05 -1.27
C SER A 132 -20.19 17.18 -0.03
N GLY A 133 -19.15 17.02 0.80
CA GLY A 133 -19.14 16.08 1.93
C GLY A 133 -19.13 14.61 1.52
N ALA A 134 -18.97 14.32 0.22
CA ALA A 134 -18.97 12.97 -0.32
C ALA A 134 -17.55 12.51 -0.68
N TYR A 135 -17.33 11.21 -0.63
CA TYR A 135 -16.08 10.63 -1.12
C TYR A 135 -16.12 10.43 -2.62
N GLU A 136 -15.06 10.87 -3.29
CA GLU A 136 -14.87 10.74 -4.74
C GLU A 136 -13.52 10.08 -5.05
N LEU A 137 -13.40 9.47 -6.23
CA LEU A 137 -12.14 8.85 -6.64
C LEU A 137 -11.04 9.92 -6.69
N TRP A 138 -9.93 9.69 -5.99
CA TRP A 138 -8.84 10.68 -5.96
C TRP A 138 -8.20 10.81 -7.36
N PRO A 139 -8.04 12.05 -7.90
CA PRO A 139 -7.60 12.29 -9.27
C PRO A 139 -6.07 12.11 -9.43
N ALA A 140 -5.60 10.86 -9.33
CA ALA A 140 -4.18 10.52 -9.32
C ALA A 140 -3.39 10.99 -10.56
N LYS A 141 -4.06 11.15 -11.71
CA LYS A 141 -3.43 11.63 -12.96
C LYS A 141 -2.82 13.03 -12.80
N GLU A 142 -3.41 13.88 -11.96
CA GLU A 142 -2.88 15.22 -11.66
C GLU A 142 -1.55 15.16 -10.90
N TYR A 143 -1.24 14.01 -10.30
CA TYR A 143 -0.05 13.73 -9.49
C TYR A 143 0.86 12.69 -10.15
N GLN A 144 0.73 12.49 -11.47
CA GLN A 144 1.49 11.51 -12.25
C GLN A 144 1.38 10.07 -11.72
N GLN A 145 0.28 9.76 -11.05
CA GLN A 145 -0.03 8.46 -10.47
C GLN A 145 -1.25 7.83 -11.15
N GLN A 146 -1.49 6.56 -10.86
CA GLN A 146 -2.65 5.81 -11.34
C GLN A 146 -3.59 5.52 -10.19
N ASN A 147 -4.89 5.61 -10.46
CA ASN A 147 -5.96 5.22 -9.56
C ASN A 147 -7.17 4.79 -10.42
N PRO A 148 -7.60 3.52 -10.36
CA PRO A 148 -7.09 2.44 -9.49
C PRO A 148 -5.68 1.95 -9.84
N GLN A 149 -4.98 1.34 -8.88
CA GLN A 149 -3.75 0.58 -9.11
C GLN A 149 -4.03 -0.91 -9.14
N THR A 150 -3.46 -1.62 -10.13
CA THR A 150 -3.59 -3.10 -10.22
C THR A 150 -2.37 -3.80 -9.62
N THR A 151 -2.54 -4.64 -8.59
CA THR A 151 -1.41 -5.32 -7.92
C THR A 151 -0.69 -6.32 -8.84
N GLY A 152 0.62 -6.45 -8.66
CA GLY A 152 1.45 -7.48 -9.30
C GLY A 152 1.55 -8.75 -8.46
N VAL A 153 2.54 -9.60 -8.75
CA VAL A 153 2.78 -10.86 -8.01
C VAL A 153 3.08 -10.65 -6.52
N SER A 154 3.65 -9.51 -6.14
CA SER A 154 3.91 -9.14 -4.74
C SER A 154 2.64 -8.75 -3.97
N GLY A 155 1.53 -8.51 -4.67
CA GLY A 155 0.32 -7.93 -4.08
C GLY A 155 0.43 -6.44 -3.76
N ALA A 156 1.53 -5.80 -4.14
CA ALA A 156 1.92 -4.48 -3.68
C ALA A 156 1.15 -3.31 -4.32
N TYR A 157 1.00 -2.24 -3.54
CA TYR A 157 0.50 -0.93 -3.96
C TYR A 157 1.02 0.19 -3.02
N SER A 158 0.98 1.44 -3.51
CA SER A 158 1.24 2.61 -2.67
C SER A 158 0.66 3.87 -3.32
N PHE A 159 0.13 4.80 -2.53
CA PHE A 159 -0.34 6.10 -3.03
C PHE A 159 0.36 7.24 -2.30
N LEU A 160 0.79 8.26 -3.05
CA LEU A 160 1.23 9.54 -2.48
C LEU A 160 0.11 10.57 -2.70
N VAL A 161 -0.61 10.91 -1.63
CA VAL A 161 -1.76 11.82 -1.70
C VAL A 161 -1.51 13.09 -0.89
N PRO A 162 -2.12 14.23 -1.25
CA PRO A 162 -2.10 15.43 -0.43
C PRO A 162 -2.79 15.22 0.93
N VAL A 163 -2.55 16.16 1.85
CA VAL A 163 -3.26 16.21 3.14
C VAL A 163 -4.78 16.18 2.93
N GLY A 164 -5.48 15.37 3.73
CA GLY A 164 -6.93 15.22 3.64
C GLY A 164 -7.44 13.91 4.24
N SER A 165 -8.74 13.67 4.09
CA SER A 165 -9.41 12.45 4.57
C SER A 165 -9.70 11.51 3.42
N TYR A 166 -9.38 10.22 3.59
CA TYR A 166 -9.42 9.22 2.52
C TYR A 166 -9.96 7.88 3.01
N TYR A 167 -10.41 7.04 2.09
CA TYR A 167 -10.55 5.60 2.34
C TYR A 167 -10.04 4.79 1.15
N ILE A 168 -9.74 3.51 1.38
CA ILE A 168 -9.31 2.57 0.34
C ILE A 168 -10.43 1.55 0.08
N ALA A 169 -10.66 1.23 -1.20
CA ALA A 169 -11.45 0.07 -1.58
C ALA A 169 -10.62 -0.86 -2.47
N VAL A 170 -10.83 -2.17 -2.31
CA VAL A 170 -10.14 -3.18 -3.11
C VAL A 170 -11.14 -4.16 -3.70
N GLY A 171 -11.00 -4.40 -5.01
CA GLY A 171 -11.74 -5.44 -5.71
C GLY A 171 -10.79 -6.43 -6.37
N ALA A 172 -11.04 -7.73 -6.20
CA ALA A 172 -10.26 -8.79 -6.85
C ALA A 172 -11.19 -9.94 -7.29
N PRO A 173 -10.94 -10.59 -8.44
CA PRO A 173 -11.74 -11.72 -8.87
C PRO A 173 -11.71 -12.87 -7.86
N GLY A 174 -12.89 -13.37 -7.46
CA GLY A 174 -13.02 -14.45 -6.47
C GLY A 174 -12.98 -13.99 -5.01
N TYR A 175 -12.88 -12.69 -4.76
CA TYR A 175 -12.89 -12.11 -3.41
C TYR A 175 -14.06 -11.15 -3.20
N GLU A 176 -14.45 -11.00 -1.94
CA GLU A 176 -15.40 -9.97 -1.53
C GLU A 176 -14.77 -8.58 -1.67
N THR A 177 -15.57 -7.58 -2.06
CA THR A 177 -15.07 -6.21 -2.15
C THR A 177 -14.72 -5.70 -0.77
N TYR A 178 -13.47 -5.28 -0.60
CA TYR A 178 -13.01 -4.62 0.62
C TYR A 178 -13.31 -3.13 0.53
N LYS A 179 -13.84 -2.56 1.62
CA LYS A 179 -13.95 -1.11 1.82
C LYS A 179 -13.42 -0.79 3.21
N GLY A 180 -12.33 -0.04 3.28
CA GLY A 180 -11.73 0.40 4.53
C GLY A 180 -12.49 1.54 5.19
N GLU A 181 -12.22 1.73 6.47
CA GLU A 181 -12.68 2.90 7.22
C GLU A 181 -11.95 4.17 6.74
N PRO A 182 -12.59 5.35 6.83
CA PRO A 182 -11.92 6.63 6.63
C PRO A 182 -10.71 6.84 7.53
N PHE A 183 -9.68 7.49 7.00
CA PHE A 183 -8.49 7.90 7.73
C PHE A 183 -7.95 9.23 7.20
N ASP A 184 -7.23 9.96 8.05
CA ASP A 184 -6.60 11.23 7.68
C ASP A 184 -5.13 11.04 7.31
N VAL A 185 -4.69 11.77 6.28
CA VAL A 185 -3.31 11.76 5.78
C VAL A 185 -2.68 13.12 6.08
N ALA A 186 -1.49 13.09 6.69
CA ALA A 186 -0.67 14.27 6.94
C ALA A 186 0.29 14.56 5.77
N GLU A 187 0.83 15.78 5.73
CA GLU A 187 1.77 16.20 4.68
C GLU A 187 3.00 15.27 4.59
N GLY A 188 3.42 14.96 3.37
CA GLY A 188 4.57 14.08 3.10
C GLY A 188 4.36 12.60 3.45
N SER A 189 3.21 12.22 4.01
CA SER A 189 2.86 10.83 4.29
C SER A 189 2.20 10.20 3.06
N GLY A 190 2.49 8.94 2.76
CA GLY A 190 1.64 8.21 1.83
C GLY A 190 1.04 6.96 2.42
N VAL A 191 0.31 6.28 1.56
CA VAL A 191 -0.76 5.37 1.95
C VAL A 191 -0.45 3.99 1.41
N HIS A 192 -0.14 3.06 2.32
CA HIS A 192 0.40 1.74 1.99
C HIS A 192 -0.01 0.66 3.02
N GLN A 193 -1.32 0.49 3.25
CA GLN A 193 -1.85 -0.44 4.25
C GLN A 193 -1.77 -1.91 3.78
N ASN A 194 -1.69 -2.86 4.71
CA ASN A 194 -1.84 -4.27 4.39
C ASN A 194 -3.34 -4.62 4.42
N ILE A 195 -3.87 -5.09 3.30
CA ILE A 195 -5.30 -5.35 3.14
C ILE A 195 -5.54 -6.84 3.00
N GLU A 196 -6.19 -7.42 4.00
CA GLU A 196 -6.71 -8.78 3.95
C GLU A 196 -8.02 -8.81 3.15
N MET A 197 -8.10 -9.71 2.17
CA MET A 197 -9.34 -10.01 1.44
C MET A 197 -9.85 -11.40 1.79
N HIS A 198 -11.17 -11.54 1.80
CA HIS A 198 -11.84 -12.82 2.00
C HIS A 198 -12.38 -13.36 0.68
N ALA A 199 -12.13 -14.63 0.38
CA ALA A 199 -12.70 -15.28 -0.79
C ALA A 199 -14.24 -15.32 -0.72
N VAL A 200 -14.89 -15.10 -1.87
CA VAL A 200 -16.36 -15.19 -1.98
C VAL A 200 -16.82 -16.58 -1.56
N GLY A 201 -17.74 -16.65 -0.60
CA GLY A 201 -18.26 -17.92 -0.12
C GLY A 201 -17.34 -18.62 0.89
N GLY A 202 -16.30 -17.95 1.42
CA GLY A 202 -15.44 -18.47 2.47
C GLY A 202 -16.20 -18.91 3.73
N TRP A 203 -17.36 -18.32 4.02
CA TRP A 203 -18.26 -18.74 5.09
C TRP A 203 -18.76 -20.20 4.96
N LEU A 204 -18.83 -20.76 3.74
CA LEU A 204 -19.19 -22.17 3.54
C LEU A 204 -18.11 -23.12 4.08
N LYS A 205 -16.86 -22.66 4.24
CA LYS A 205 -15.80 -23.45 4.89
C LYS A 205 -16.06 -23.68 6.38
N LEU A 206 -16.98 -22.93 7.02
CA LEU A 206 -17.42 -23.17 8.40
C LEU A 206 -18.32 -24.42 8.51
N PHE A 207 -18.95 -24.84 7.40
CA PHE A 207 -19.58 -26.15 7.30
C PHE A 207 -18.51 -27.21 6.96
N ASP A 208 -17.57 -27.40 7.88
CA ASP A 208 -16.70 -28.57 7.87
C ASP A 208 -17.61 -29.82 7.92
N TRP A 209 -17.24 -30.89 7.20
CA TRP A 209 -18.00 -32.14 7.19
C TRP A 209 -18.20 -32.69 8.62
N LYS A 210 -17.27 -32.37 9.53
CA LYS A 210 -17.37 -32.64 10.97
C LYS A 210 -18.57 -31.95 11.62
N THR A 211 -18.85 -30.69 11.28
CA THR A 211 -20.02 -29.94 11.77
C THR A 211 -21.32 -30.59 11.27
N LEU A 212 -21.32 -31.08 10.03
CA LEU A 212 -22.46 -31.81 9.45
C LEU A 212 -22.68 -33.14 10.15
N VAL A 213 -21.63 -33.88 10.48
CA VAL A 213 -21.70 -35.11 11.29
C VAL A 213 -22.24 -34.81 12.70
N ILE A 214 -21.76 -33.76 13.36
CA ILE A 214 -22.27 -33.36 14.69
C ILE A 214 -23.76 -33.00 14.61
N ALA A 215 -24.18 -32.26 13.59
CA ALA A 215 -25.59 -31.91 13.38
C ALA A 215 -26.47 -33.15 13.15
N ILE A 216 -26.00 -34.13 12.36
CA ILE A 216 -26.70 -35.41 12.16
C ILE A 216 -26.80 -36.18 13.48
N VAL A 217 -25.71 -36.28 14.25
CA VAL A 217 -25.71 -36.96 15.55
C VAL A 217 -26.68 -36.27 16.53
N ALA A 218 -26.67 -34.94 16.58
CA ALA A 218 -27.60 -34.17 17.41
C ALA A 218 -29.07 -34.41 17.01
N LEU A 219 -29.36 -34.45 15.71
CA LEU A 219 -30.69 -34.80 15.18
C LEU A 219 -31.11 -36.22 15.55
N LEU A 220 -30.20 -37.19 15.46
CA LEU A 220 -30.46 -38.57 15.86
C LEU A 220 -30.74 -38.69 17.37
N LEU A 221 -30.00 -37.94 18.19
CA LEU A 221 -30.23 -37.89 19.64
C LEU A 221 -31.56 -37.23 19.98
N LEU A 222 -31.91 -36.12 19.32
CA LEU A 222 -33.21 -35.47 19.48
C LEU A 222 -34.37 -36.38 19.03
N TYR A 223 -34.20 -37.08 17.92
CA TYR A 223 -35.17 -38.07 17.45
C TYR A 223 -35.32 -39.22 18.45
N ASN A 224 -34.21 -39.73 18.99
CA ASN A 224 -34.23 -40.80 19.98
C ASN A 224 -34.93 -40.34 21.28
N PHE A 225 -34.60 -39.13 21.77
CA PHE A 225 -35.24 -38.53 22.93
C PHE A 225 -36.75 -38.32 22.73
N TYR A 226 -37.15 -37.83 21.55
CA TYR A 226 -38.56 -37.68 21.19
C TYR A 226 -39.30 -39.02 21.14
N ARG A 227 -38.66 -40.05 20.54
CA ARG A 227 -39.21 -41.41 20.47
C ARG A 227 -39.35 -42.04 21.86
N ASP A 228 -38.36 -41.86 22.72
CA ASP A 228 -38.37 -42.39 24.09
C ASP A 228 -39.46 -41.72 24.94
N ARG A 229 -39.59 -40.39 24.85
CA ARG A 229 -40.66 -39.64 25.51
C ARG A 229 -42.06 -40.10 25.08
N ARG A 230 -42.25 -40.50 23.81
CA ARG A 230 -43.51 -41.10 23.34
C ARG A 230 -43.75 -42.50 23.91
N ARG A 231 -42.72 -43.34 24.02
CA ARG A 231 -42.83 -44.69 24.64
C ARG A 231 -43.20 -44.62 26.12
N SER A 232 -42.60 -43.73 26.89
CA SER A 232 -42.90 -43.53 28.31
C SER A 232 -44.35 -43.07 28.55
N ARG A 233 -44.93 -42.29 27.64
CA ARG A 233 -46.35 -41.88 27.71
C ARG A 233 -47.32 -43.04 27.44
N LEU A 234 -47.00 -43.93 26.50
CA LEU A 234 -47.81 -45.11 26.18
C LEU A 234 -47.73 -46.17 27.30
N ALA A 235 -46.55 -46.36 27.92
CA ALA A 235 -46.38 -47.30 29.03
C ALA A 235 -47.07 -46.84 30.34
N GLY A 236 -47.17 -45.53 30.58
CA GLY A 236 -47.91 -44.96 31.71
C GLY A 236 -49.43 -45.06 31.58
N TYR A 237 -49.96 -45.15 30.36
CA TYR A 237 -51.39 -45.33 30.10
C TYR A 237 -51.86 -46.76 30.45
N ASN A 238 -51.08 -47.78 30.06
CA ASN A 238 -51.42 -49.18 30.31
C ASN A 238 -51.33 -49.63 31.79
N LYS A 239 -50.67 -48.85 32.65
CA LYS A 239 -50.60 -49.10 34.10
C LYS A 239 -51.76 -48.49 34.89
N ARG A 240 -52.64 -47.72 34.25
CA ARG A 240 -53.82 -47.09 34.90
C ARG A 240 -55.15 -47.79 34.54
N THR A 241 -55.10 -48.85 33.75
CA THR A 241 -56.26 -49.58 33.24
C THR A 241 -56.31 -51.05 33.67
N VAL A 242 -55.56 -51.42 34.72
CA VAL A 242 -55.67 -52.73 35.40
C VAL A 242 -55.99 -52.48 36.87
#